data_AF-A0A0K2RV68-F1
#
_entry.id   AF-A0A0K2RV68-F1
#
_cell.length_a   1.000
_cell.length_b   1.000
_cell.length_c   1.000
_cell.angle_alpha   90.00
_cell.angle_beta   90.00
_cell.angle_gamma   90.00
#
_symmetry.space_group_name_H-M   'P 1'
#
loop_
_entity.id
_entity.type
_entity.pdbx_description
1 polymer ?
#
loop_
_entity_poly.entity_id
_entity_poly.type
_entity_poly.pdbx_seq_one_letter_code
_entity_poly.pdbx_strand_id
1 'polypeptide(L)'
;MYQQFDSPTGVRFLALIKEGKSFRESVRVTGIGKETGYRWLRDEYLRFRRKGLDHGAAQTELGFISRNAEKWNELFLNGTGRHHFQVDPAVEETFWSSYSTGMSVLAVAASAGVKHTTGYRWVYRRFITLRSRLPLAEVVKALRLSPGTSVRWEIQRKEELKAEKARLQKAERDAIGTARIVAERVAAPWSPAQKRRALRETRYWDLVSAGSSNAEACRMLGMSRRAGTKLRNQRAEQSHMRVPAQGSGRYLSLLERIQIADLLRLDCSLRRIGRELGRCPSTIKRELDRHRDGHGQYSPHAADHSASQQRRRPRDRKLKRNRRLRAIVQRKLNRHWSPEQICGWLALQFPFEPGLQLSPETIYRALLFNDDGGLDKKYCPGCAPDGKSADTAGGPVPVTAQWSGT
;
A
#
# COMPACT_ATOMS: atom_id res chain seq x y z
N MET A 1 12.37 -23.65 17.50
CA MET A 1 12.52 -23.20 16.10
C MET A 1 12.34 -21.68 16.06
N TYR A 2 13.42 -20.91 15.97
CA TYR A 2 13.36 -19.44 16.05
C TYR A 2 12.80 -18.86 14.74
N GLN A 3 11.49 -18.58 14.68
CA GLN A 3 10.88 -17.92 13.52
C GLN A 3 11.35 -16.45 13.44
N GLN A 4 11.93 -16.09 12.29
CA GLN A 4 12.30 -14.71 11.97
C GLN A 4 11.06 -13.85 11.74
N PHE A 5 11.14 -12.54 12.00
CA PHE A 5 10.00 -11.62 11.81
C PHE A 5 9.63 -11.46 10.32
N ASP A 6 10.58 -11.71 9.41
CA ASP A 6 10.36 -11.78 7.95
C ASP A 6 9.64 -13.07 7.49
N SER A 7 9.30 -13.98 8.40
CA SER A 7 8.49 -15.15 8.05
C SER A 7 7.06 -14.76 7.64
N PRO A 8 6.35 -15.58 6.83
CA PRO A 8 4.97 -15.29 6.44
C PRO A 8 4.03 -15.05 7.64
N THR A 9 4.28 -15.70 8.76
CA THR A 9 3.54 -15.52 10.02
C THR A 9 3.82 -14.15 10.65
N GLY A 10 5.07 -13.69 10.61
CA GLY A 10 5.47 -12.37 11.13
C GLY A 10 4.92 -11.21 10.31
N VAL A 11 4.95 -11.33 8.98
CA VAL A 11 4.33 -10.34 8.08
C VAL A 11 2.83 -10.22 8.33
N ARG A 12 2.12 -11.34 8.49
CA ARG A 12 0.68 -11.34 8.81
C ARG A 12 0.41 -10.71 10.17
N PHE A 13 1.24 -11.02 11.17
CA PHE A 13 1.10 -10.44 12.51
C PHE A 13 1.24 -8.91 12.49
N LEU A 14 2.27 -8.38 11.84
CA LEU A 14 2.50 -6.93 11.74
C LEU A 14 1.42 -6.22 10.92
N ALA A 15 0.88 -6.87 9.88
CA ALA A 15 -0.23 -6.32 9.10
C ALA A 15 -1.50 -6.13 9.97
N LEU A 16 -1.84 -7.11 10.81
CA LEU A 16 -3.00 -7.00 11.71
C LEU A 16 -2.85 -5.87 12.73
N ILE A 17 -1.62 -5.63 13.21
CA ILE A 17 -1.32 -4.51 14.10
C ILE A 17 -1.48 -3.18 13.36
N LYS A 18 -1.00 -3.08 12.11
CA LYS A 18 -1.14 -1.86 11.27
C LYS A 18 -2.60 -1.57 10.90
N GLU A 19 -3.44 -2.61 10.79
CA GLU A 19 -4.90 -2.50 10.64
C GLU A 19 -5.62 -2.05 11.93
N GLY A 20 -4.90 -1.86 13.03
CA GLY A 20 -5.44 -1.38 14.31
C GLY A 20 -6.01 -2.48 15.22
N LYS A 21 -5.77 -3.76 14.91
CA LYS A 21 -6.24 -4.86 15.78
C LYS A 21 -5.43 -4.93 17.06
N SER A 22 -6.07 -5.38 18.14
CA SER A 22 -5.40 -5.49 19.44
C SER A 22 -4.26 -6.51 19.38
N PHE A 23 -3.21 -6.28 20.18
CA PHE A 23 -2.06 -7.19 20.26
C PHE A 23 -2.47 -8.64 20.58
N ARG A 24 -3.37 -8.83 21.57
CA ARG A 24 -3.82 -10.17 21.99
C ARG A 24 -4.59 -10.90 20.89
N GLU A 25 -5.38 -10.15 20.12
CA GLU A 25 -6.12 -10.70 18.97
C GLU A 25 -5.16 -11.09 17.86
N SER A 26 -4.20 -10.23 17.52
CA SER A 26 -3.21 -10.49 16.48
C SER A 26 -2.34 -11.72 16.81
N VAL A 27 -1.96 -11.91 18.08
CA VAL A 27 -1.24 -13.09 18.56
C VAL A 27 -2.09 -14.36 18.44
N ARG A 28 -3.39 -14.29 18.77
CA ARG A 28 -4.32 -15.44 18.70
C ARG A 28 -4.61 -15.86 17.27
N VAL A 29 -4.81 -14.90 16.36
CA VAL A 29 -5.08 -15.16 14.94
C VAL A 29 -3.86 -15.76 14.24
N THR A 30 -2.66 -15.37 14.65
CA THR A 30 -1.41 -15.87 14.04
C THR A 30 -0.84 -17.11 14.73
N GLY A 31 -1.41 -17.52 15.87
CA GLY A 31 -1.01 -18.73 16.60
C GLY A 31 0.38 -18.63 17.23
N ILE A 32 0.87 -17.42 17.50
CA ILE A 32 2.20 -17.17 18.07
C ILE A 32 2.14 -17.00 19.59
N GLY A 33 3.29 -17.13 20.26
CA GLY A 33 3.43 -16.72 21.66
C GLY A 33 3.50 -15.20 21.80
N LYS A 34 3.04 -14.66 22.95
CA LYS A 34 3.09 -13.22 23.24
C LYS A 34 4.53 -12.67 23.17
N GLU A 35 5.51 -13.43 23.63
CA GLU A 35 6.92 -13.03 23.59
C GLU A 35 7.44 -12.88 22.16
N THR A 36 7.07 -13.80 21.27
CA THR A 36 7.41 -13.75 19.84
C THR A 36 6.80 -12.53 19.17
N GLY A 37 5.53 -12.22 19.49
CA GLY A 37 4.85 -11.03 18.98
C GLY A 37 5.52 -9.72 19.42
N TYR A 38 5.87 -9.60 20.71
CA TYR A 38 6.58 -8.41 21.21
C TYR A 38 7.99 -8.28 20.61
N ARG A 39 8.69 -9.39 20.40
CA ARG A 39 10.00 -9.38 19.73
C ARG A 39 9.88 -8.86 18.29
N TRP A 40 8.90 -9.31 17.53
CA TRP A 40 8.69 -8.85 16.16
C TRP A 40 8.30 -7.37 16.08
N LEU A 41 7.48 -6.87 17.01
CA LEU A 41 7.21 -5.42 17.11
C LEU A 41 8.47 -4.61 17.40
N ARG A 42 9.31 -5.10 18.31
CA ARG A 42 10.61 -4.47 18.60
C ARG A 42 11.50 -4.46 17.36
N ASP A 43 11.62 -5.59 16.65
CA ASP A 43 12.49 -5.72 15.49
C ASP A 43 12.04 -4.79 14.35
N GLU A 44 10.74 -4.67 14.08
CA GLU A 44 10.19 -3.77 13.06
C GLU A 44 10.31 -2.30 13.47
N TYR A 45 10.09 -1.97 14.74
CA TYR A 45 10.35 -0.63 15.28
C TYR A 45 11.82 -0.22 15.08
N LEU A 46 12.76 -1.10 15.41
CA LEU A 46 14.19 -0.86 15.21
C LEU A 46 14.55 -0.74 13.71
N ARG A 47 13.87 -1.47 12.84
CA ARG A 47 14.02 -1.35 11.38
C ARG A 47 13.59 0.03 10.87
N PHE A 48 12.49 0.59 11.38
CA PHE A 48 12.07 1.96 11.03
C PHE A 48 13.07 3.00 11.51
N ARG A 49 13.55 2.87 12.74
CA ARG A 49 14.59 3.77 13.28
C ARG A 49 15.88 3.70 12.46
N ARG A 50 16.30 2.51 12.00
CA ARG A 50 17.44 2.34 11.08
C ARG A 50 17.24 2.95 9.68
N LYS A 51 15.99 3.07 9.22
CA LYS A 51 15.64 3.78 7.98
C LYS A 51 15.61 5.31 8.15
N GLY A 52 15.92 5.83 9.34
CA GLY A 52 16.00 7.25 9.63
C GLY A 52 14.69 7.88 10.14
N LEU A 53 13.67 7.08 10.47
CA LEU A 53 12.41 7.62 11.03
C LEU A 53 12.62 8.07 12.48
N ASP A 54 12.00 9.18 12.87
CA ASP A 54 11.98 9.66 14.26
C ASP A 54 11.20 8.71 15.19
N HIS A 55 11.41 8.77 16.52
CA HIS A 55 10.74 7.92 17.51
C HIS A 55 9.21 7.96 17.36
N GLY A 56 8.64 9.18 17.26
CA GLY A 56 7.21 9.36 17.06
C GLY A 56 6.75 8.80 15.72
N ALA A 57 7.47 9.09 14.64
CA ALA A 57 7.15 8.60 13.29
C ALA A 57 7.23 7.07 13.19
N ALA A 58 8.20 6.44 13.85
CA ALA A 58 8.34 4.98 13.89
C ALA A 58 7.19 4.31 14.66
N GLN A 59 6.67 4.94 15.72
CA GLN A 59 5.48 4.45 16.42
C GLN A 59 4.21 4.62 15.58
N THR A 60 4.07 5.75 14.88
CA THR A 60 2.95 5.99 13.97
C THR A 60 2.93 4.97 12.84
N GLU A 61 4.09 4.67 12.24
CA GLU A 61 4.21 3.66 11.17
C GLU A 61 4.00 2.23 11.64
N LEU A 62 4.38 1.92 12.89
CA LEU A 62 4.12 0.61 13.51
C LEU A 62 2.62 0.41 13.80
N GLY A 63 1.85 1.49 13.96
CA GLY A 63 0.44 1.44 14.34
C GLY A 63 0.21 0.93 15.77
N PHE A 64 1.24 0.93 16.62
CA PHE A 64 1.20 0.39 17.97
C PHE A 64 1.98 1.26 18.96
N ILE A 65 1.25 1.80 19.94
CA ILE A 65 1.82 2.59 21.03
C ILE A 65 2.07 1.64 22.21
N SER A 66 3.34 1.37 22.50
CA SER A 66 3.74 0.53 23.62
C SER A 66 4.43 1.35 24.70
N ARG A 67 4.14 1.06 25.97
CA ARG A 67 4.95 1.56 27.10
C ARG A 67 6.41 1.07 27.03
N ASN A 68 6.67 -0.02 26.31
CA ASN A 68 8.02 -0.51 26.06
C ASN A 68 8.72 0.20 24.90
N ALA A 69 8.04 1.07 24.15
CA ALA A 69 8.64 1.73 23.00
C ALA A 69 9.67 2.78 23.42
N GLU A 70 9.51 3.43 24.59
CA GLU A 70 10.57 4.24 25.21
C GLU A 70 11.79 3.37 25.53
N LYS A 71 11.60 2.20 26.17
CA LYS A 71 12.69 1.24 26.39
C LYS A 71 13.32 0.77 25.09
N TRP A 72 12.57 0.62 24.00
CA TRP A 72 13.14 0.26 22.69
C TRP A 72 13.87 1.43 22.04
N ASN A 73 13.41 2.66 22.26
CA ASN A 73 14.10 3.87 21.82
C ASN A 73 15.39 4.08 22.61
N GLU A 74 15.36 3.90 23.93
CA GLU A 74 16.55 3.83 24.77
C GLU A 74 17.46 2.69 24.33
N LEU A 75 16.95 1.50 24.00
CA LEU A 75 17.78 0.41 23.46
C LEU A 75 18.35 0.71 22.06
N PHE A 76 17.68 1.56 21.27
CA PHE A 76 18.15 2.04 19.98
C PHE A 76 19.23 3.11 20.15
N LEU A 77 19.01 4.08 21.05
CA LEU A 77 19.92 5.17 21.38
C LEU A 77 21.15 4.68 22.17
N ASN A 78 20.95 3.73 23.09
CA ASN A 78 21.97 3.10 23.93
C ASN A 78 22.52 1.79 23.30
N GLY A 79 22.12 1.46 22.06
CA GLY A 79 22.79 0.48 21.21
C GLY A 79 22.97 -0.94 21.76
N THR A 80 21.95 -1.57 22.38
CA THR A 80 22.11 -2.96 22.87
C THR A 80 20.93 -3.89 22.54
N GLY A 81 20.70 -4.14 21.26
CA GLY A 81 20.00 -5.36 20.81
C GLY A 81 21.00 -6.32 20.18
N ARG A 82 21.44 -7.40 20.86
CA ARG A 82 22.34 -8.47 20.35
C ARG A 82 23.43 -8.02 19.35
N HIS A 83 23.92 -6.80 19.53
CA HIS A 83 24.86 -6.08 18.68
C HIS A 83 25.83 -5.32 19.60
N HIS A 84 26.33 -5.97 20.65
CA HIS A 84 27.44 -5.50 21.51
C HIS A 84 28.80 -5.45 20.74
N PHE A 85 28.71 -5.12 19.45
CA PHE A 85 29.72 -5.28 18.42
C PHE A 85 29.55 -4.25 17.30
N GLN A 86 28.47 -3.46 17.28
CA GLN A 86 28.33 -2.34 16.37
C GLN A 86 28.86 -1.12 17.11
N VAL A 87 30.12 -0.82 16.86
CA VAL A 87 30.79 0.34 17.42
C VAL A 87 30.33 1.57 16.66
N ASP A 88 30.25 2.71 17.34
CA ASP A 88 29.92 4.02 16.75
C ASP A 88 30.74 4.24 15.45
N PRO A 89 30.12 4.70 14.34
CA PRO A 89 30.83 5.05 13.11
C PRO A 89 32.05 5.96 13.35
N ALA A 90 31.98 6.87 14.32
CA ALA A 90 33.10 7.73 14.70
C ALA A 90 34.28 6.93 15.24
N VAL A 91 34.02 5.82 15.95
CA VAL A 91 35.05 4.91 16.46
C VAL A 91 35.61 4.01 15.36
N GLU A 92 34.79 3.63 14.38
CA GLU A 92 35.29 2.94 13.18
C GLU A 92 36.16 3.89 12.34
N GLU A 93 35.84 5.18 12.27
CA GLU A 93 36.63 6.21 11.57
C GLU A 93 37.97 6.49 12.28
N THR A 94 37.98 6.64 13.60
CA THR A 94 39.24 6.77 14.36
C THR A 94 40.11 5.53 14.20
N PHE A 95 39.51 4.33 14.18
CA PHE A 95 40.23 3.09 13.88
C PHE A 95 40.86 3.14 12.47
N TRP A 96 40.12 3.52 11.43
CA TRP A 96 40.69 3.54 10.07
C TRP A 96 41.73 4.66 9.88
N SER A 97 41.57 5.80 10.54
CA SER A 97 42.54 6.90 10.55
C SER A 97 43.86 6.44 11.20
N SER A 98 43.78 5.91 12.41
CA SER A 98 44.90 5.30 13.14
C SER A 98 45.50 4.09 12.42
N TYR A 99 44.70 3.33 11.67
CA TYR A 99 45.19 2.25 10.86
C TYR A 99 46.04 2.80 9.73
N SER A 100 45.57 3.80 8.99
CA SER A 100 46.26 4.36 7.81
C SER A 100 47.72 4.78 8.10
N THR A 101 48.00 5.28 9.31
CA THR A 101 49.34 5.73 9.75
C THR A 101 50.38 4.61 9.91
N GLY A 102 49.99 3.33 9.83
CA GLY A 102 50.92 2.19 9.89
C GLY A 102 50.93 1.40 11.19
N MET A 103 50.07 1.75 12.15
CA MET A 103 49.96 1.02 13.40
C MET A 103 49.38 -0.40 13.20
N SER A 104 49.78 -1.33 14.08
CA SER A 104 49.25 -2.70 14.07
C SER A 104 47.77 -2.73 14.46
N VAL A 105 47.01 -3.74 13.99
CA VAL A 105 45.58 -3.88 14.32
C VAL A 105 45.31 -3.85 15.83
N LEU A 106 46.25 -4.39 16.63
CA LEU A 106 46.17 -4.38 18.09
C LEU A 106 46.30 -2.97 18.66
N ALA A 107 47.31 -2.21 18.22
CA ALA A 107 47.54 -0.84 18.66
C ALA A 107 46.40 0.10 18.23
N VAL A 108 45.91 -0.08 17.00
CA VAL A 108 44.78 0.68 16.46
C VAL A 108 43.50 0.38 17.24
N ALA A 109 43.23 -0.90 17.51
CA ALA A 109 42.07 -1.30 18.30
C ALA A 109 42.11 -0.69 19.72
N ALA A 110 43.29 -0.66 20.35
CA ALA A 110 43.49 0.00 21.64
C ALA A 110 43.25 1.52 21.55
N SER A 111 43.76 2.19 20.51
CA SER A 111 43.56 3.63 20.29
C SER A 111 42.10 4.01 20.05
N ALA A 112 41.32 3.12 19.44
CA ALA A 112 39.89 3.29 19.19
C ALA A 112 39.02 2.77 20.36
N GLY A 113 39.61 2.28 21.46
CA GLY A 113 38.86 1.76 22.61
C GLY A 113 38.06 0.48 22.32
N VAL A 114 38.42 -0.29 21.29
CA VAL A 114 37.73 -1.54 20.91
C VAL A 114 38.57 -2.78 21.24
N LYS A 115 37.90 -3.90 21.54
CA LYS A 115 38.58 -5.19 21.70
C LYS A 115 39.27 -5.58 20.39
N HIS A 116 40.47 -6.15 20.49
CA HIS A 116 41.25 -6.59 19.32
C HIS A 116 40.46 -7.50 18.36
N THR A 117 39.60 -8.38 18.87
CA THR A 117 38.72 -9.25 18.07
C THR A 117 37.78 -8.47 17.16
N THR A 118 37.32 -7.29 17.61
CA THR A 118 36.47 -6.39 16.82
C THR A 118 37.27 -5.72 15.71
N GLY A 119 38.49 -5.26 16.02
CA GLY A 119 39.43 -4.72 15.03
C GLY A 119 39.76 -5.72 13.91
N TYR A 120 40.10 -6.97 14.26
CA TYR A 120 40.33 -8.01 13.25
C TYR A 120 39.10 -8.32 12.40
N ARG A 121 37.89 -8.29 12.99
CA ARG A 121 36.65 -8.49 12.24
C ARG A 121 36.37 -7.35 11.26
N TRP A 122 36.70 -6.11 11.60
CA TRP A 122 36.57 -4.97 10.68
C TRP A 122 37.55 -5.05 9.52
N VAL A 123 38.80 -5.41 9.80
CA VAL A 123 39.80 -5.64 8.75
C VAL A 123 39.38 -6.81 7.86
N TYR A 124 38.83 -7.89 8.41
CA TYR A 124 38.27 -9.00 7.61
C TYR A 124 37.07 -8.57 6.76
N ARG A 125 36.15 -7.76 7.31
CA ARG A 125 35.03 -7.20 6.54
C ARG A 125 35.53 -6.37 5.36
N ARG A 126 36.54 -5.51 5.60
CA ARG A 126 37.19 -4.71 4.55
C ARG A 126 37.91 -5.59 3.53
N PHE A 127 38.56 -6.67 3.98
CA PHE A 127 39.17 -7.68 3.10
C PHE A 127 38.13 -8.29 2.16
N ILE A 128 36.98 -8.75 2.66
CA ILE A 128 35.91 -9.30 1.81
C ILE A 128 35.42 -8.25 0.80
N THR A 129 35.19 -7.00 1.24
CA THR A 129 34.73 -5.92 0.38
C THR A 129 35.73 -5.62 -0.74
N LEU A 130 37.01 -5.46 -0.42
CA LEU A 130 38.05 -5.19 -1.42
C LEU A 130 38.27 -6.40 -2.34
N ARG A 131 38.27 -7.61 -1.78
CA ARG A 131 38.47 -8.86 -2.53
C ARG A 131 37.34 -9.16 -3.51
N SER A 132 36.16 -8.55 -3.34
CA SER A 132 35.07 -8.60 -4.32
C SER A 132 35.39 -7.84 -5.62
N ARG A 133 36.36 -6.92 -5.60
CA ARG A 133 36.70 -6.03 -6.72
C ARG A 133 38.15 -6.16 -7.18
N LEU A 134 39.06 -6.50 -6.28
CA LEU A 134 40.52 -6.47 -6.50
C LEU A 134 41.16 -7.86 -6.34
N PRO A 135 42.30 -8.11 -7.01
CA PRO A 135 43.08 -9.34 -6.84
C PRO A 135 43.70 -9.41 -5.44
N LEU A 136 44.01 -10.62 -4.98
CA LEU A 136 44.50 -10.87 -3.61
C LEU A 136 45.76 -10.06 -3.28
N ALA A 137 46.69 -9.94 -4.23
CA ALA A 137 47.95 -9.20 -4.03
C ALA A 137 47.73 -7.73 -3.68
N GLU A 138 46.80 -7.06 -4.39
CA GLU A 138 46.47 -5.66 -4.13
C GLU A 138 45.76 -5.48 -2.78
N VAL A 139 44.87 -6.41 -2.41
CA VAL A 139 44.20 -6.37 -1.11
C VAL A 139 45.19 -6.59 0.03
N VAL A 140 46.13 -7.51 -0.12
CA VAL A 140 47.20 -7.77 0.87
C VAL A 140 48.07 -6.53 1.04
N LYS A 141 48.42 -5.85 -0.05
CA LYS A 141 49.16 -4.58 -0.01
C LYS A 141 48.34 -3.47 0.67
N ALA A 142 47.08 -3.31 0.30
CA ALA A 142 46.20 -2.27 0.84
C ALA A 142 45.90 -2.43 2.34
N LEU A 143 45.79 -3.69 2.82
CA LEU A 143 45.53 -4.01 4.22
C LEU A 143 46.77 -4.47 4.99
N ARG A 144 47.98 -4.33 4.44
CA ARG A 144 49.26 -4.72 5.08
C ARG A 144 49.18 -6.08 5.79
N LEU A 145 48.56 -7.07 5.15
CA LEU A 145 48.29 -8.38 5.76
C LEU A 145 49.53 -9.27 5.70
N SER A 146 49.75 -10.05 6.75
CA SER A 146 50.75 -11.13 6.74
C SER A 146 50.38 -12.20 5.71
N PRO A 147 51.37 -12.84 5.04
CA PRO A 147 51.13 -13.96 4.12
C PRO A 147 50.30 -15.10 4.74
N GLY A 148 50.51 -15.41 6.02
CA GLY A 148 49.76 -16.45 6.71
C GLY A 148 48.28 -16.09 6.95
N THR A 149 48.01 -14.81 7.23
CA THR A 149 46.65 -14.31 7.46
C THR A 149 45.85 -14.24 6.16
N SER A 150 46.48 -13.77 5.08
CA SER A 150 45.82 -13.61 3.79
C SER A 150 45.38 -14.95 3.18
N VAL A 151 46.24 -15.98 3.28
CA VAL A 151 45.90 -17.35 2.84
C VAL A 151 44.73 -17.90 3.64
N ARG A 152 44.77 -17.78 4.98
CA ARG A 152 43.70 -18.27 5.86
C ARG A 152 42.35 -17.59 5.56
N TRP A 153 42.36 -16.28 5.38
CA TRP A 153 41.14 -15.52 5.08
C TRP A 153 40.60 -15.79 3.68
N GLU A 154 41.45 -16.10 2.70
CA GLU A 154 41.01 -16.52 1.36
C GLU A 154 40.37 -17.91 1.40
N ILE A 155 40.91 -18.85 2.20
CA ILE A 155 40.29 -20.16 2.45
C ILE A 155 38.91 -19.98 3.08
N GLN A 156 38.83 -19.22 4.18
CA GLN A 156 37.58 -18.94 4.87
C GLN A 156 36.53 -18.31 3.94
N ARG A 157 36.92 -17.31 3.12
CA ARG A 157 36.03 -16.68 2.14
C ARG A 157 35.49 -17.69 1.13
N LYS A 158 36.33 -18.59 0.63
CA LYS A 158 35.90 -19.64 -0.33
C LYS A 158 34.91 -20.60 0.31
N GLU A 159 35.12 -20.98 1.57
CA GLU A 159 34.21 -21.82 2.34
C GLU A 159 32.87 -21.13 2.59
N GLU A 160 32.88 -19.85 2.99
CA GLU A 160 31.68 -19.04 3.20
C GLU A 160 30.85 -18.90 1.90
N LEU A 161 31.52 -18.64 0.77
CA LEU A 161 30.85 -18.58 -0.55
C LEU A 161 30.26 -19.93 -0.96
N LYS A 162 30.96 -21.04 -0.69
CA LYS A 162 30.45 -22.39 -0.95
C LYS A 162 29.22 -22.69 -0.09
N ALA A 163 29.27 -22.34 1.19
CA ALA A 163 28.16 -22.50 2.12
C ALA A 163 26.94 -21.67 1.71
N GLU A 164 27.14 -20.42 1.28
CA GLU A 164 26.06 -19.56 0.83
C GLU A 164 25.39 -20.06 -0.45
N LYS A 165 26.19 -20.52 -1.44
CA LYS A 165 25.64 -21.19 -2.64
C LYS A 165 24.81 -22.42 -2.28
N ALA A 166 25.30 -23.26 -1.36
CA ALA A 166 24.58 -24.45 -0.90
C ALA A 166 23.25 -24.09 -0.21
N ARG A 167 23.22 -22.99 0.57
CA ARG A 167 21.99 -22.47 1.20
C ARG A 167 20.98 -22.02 0.16
N LEU A 168 21.40 -21.24 -0.84
CA LEU A 168 20.51 -20.77 -1.91
C LEU A 168 19.94 -21.95 -2.71
N GLN A 169 20.77 -22.93 -3.06
CA GLN A 169 20.30 -24.15 -3.76
C GLN A 169 19.31 -24.96 -2.92
N LYS A 170 19.51 -25.06 -1.60
CA LYS A 170 18.57 -25.73 -0.72
C LYS A 170 17.24 -24.98 -0.67
N ALA A 171 17.28 -23.66 -0.52
CA ALA A 171 16.08 -22.82 -0.50
C ALA A 171 15.29 -22.92 -1.82
N GLU A 172 15.99 -22.96 -2.96
CA GLU A 172 15.37 -23.17 -4.27
C GLU A 172 14.70 -24.54 -4.38
N ARG A 173 15.38 -25.62 -3.96
CA ARG A 173 14.78 -26.97 -3.92
C ARG A 173 13.54 -27.02 -3.04
N ASP A 174 13.59 -26.40 -1.85
CA ASP A 174 12.46 -26.34 -0.93
C ASP A 174 11.29 -25.54 -1.53
N ALA A 175 11.58 -24.45 -2.26
CA ALA A 175 10.58 -23.67 -2.99
C ALA A 175 9.94 -24.47 -4.13
N ILE A 176 10.73 -25.22 -4.91
CA ILE A 176 10.22 -26.10 -5.98
C ILE A 176 9.37 -27.21 -5.39
N GLY A 177 9.81 -27.85 -4.30
CA GLY A 177 9.06 -28.91 -3.62
C GLY A 177 7.72 -28.43 -3.07
N THR A 178 7.70 -27.26 -2.42
CA THR A 178 6.46 -26.65 -1.92
C THR A 178 5.52 -26.25 -3.06
N ALA A 179 6.05 -25.67 -4.14
CA ALA A 179 5.27 -25.35 -5.34
C ALA A 179 4.68 -26.61 -6.01
N ARG A 180 5.46 -27.70 -6.10
CA ARG A 180 4.99 -28.99 -6.65
C ARG A 180 3.83 -29.56 -5.84
N ILE A 181 3.93 -29.57 -4.51
CA ILE A 181 2.85 -30.04 -3.61
C ILE A 181 1.58 -29.19 -3.80
N VAL A 182 1.73 -27.87 -3.98
CA VAL A 182 0.59 -26.98 -4.25
C VAL A 182 -0.01 -27.27 -5.63
N ALA A 183 0.82 -27.43 -6.66
CA ALA A 183 0.38 -27.74 -8.03
C ALA A 183 -0.33 -29.10 -8.11
N GLU A 184 0.21 -30.14 -7.48
CA GLU A 184 -0.42 -31.47 -7.38
C GLU A 184 -1.78 -31.40 -6.67
N ARG A 185 -1.92 -30.60 -5.61
CA ARG A 185 -3.22 -30.38 -4.94
C ARG A 185 -4.23 -29.62 -5.79
N VAL A 186 -3.77 -28.67 -6.62
CA VAL A 186 -4.64 -27.91 -7.51
C VAL A 186 -5.07 -28.75 -8.71
N ALA A 187 -4.18 -29.61 -9.23
CA ALA A 187 -4.44 -30.50 -10.35
C ALA A 187 -5.23 -31.77 -9.96
N ALA A 188 -5.25 -32.14 -8.67
CA ALA A 188 -6.01 -33.29 -8.19
C ALA A 188 -7.51 -33.13 -8.50
N PRO A 189 -8.16 -34.16 -9.08
CA PRO A 189 -9.58 -34.08 -9.41
C PRO A 189 -10.40 -33.91 -8.14
N TRP A 190 -11.38 -32.99 -8.18
CA TRP A 190 -12.22 -32.72 -7.02
C TRP A 190 -13.03 -33.96 -6.62
N SER A 191 -13.05 -34.23 -5.32
CA SER A 191 -13.91 -35.27 -4.76
C SER A 191 -15.40 -34.95 -4.98
N PRO A 192 -16.30 -35.94 -5.00
CA PRO A 192 -17.73 -35.70 -5.16
C PRO A 192 -18.31 -34.70 -4.14
N ALA A 193 -17.79 -34.69 -2.91
CA ALA A 193 -18.19 -33.73 -1.88
C ALA A 193 -17.71 -32.29 -2.18
N GLN A 194 -16.49 -32.14 -2.71
CA GLN A 194 -15.95 -30.86 -3.15
C GLN A 194 -16.74 -30.28 -4.33
N LYS A 195 -17.08 -31.12 -5.32
CA LYS A 195 -17.95 -30.72 -6.45
C LYS A 195 -19.31 -30.21 -5.98
N ARG A 196 -19.98 -30.92 -5.06
CA ARG A 196 -21.25 -30.48 -4.46
C ARG A 196 -21.13 -29.15 -3.71
N ARG A 197 -20.04 -28.97 -2.96
CA ARG A 197 -19.77 -27.72 -2.24
C ARG A 197 -19.55 -26.56 -3.19
N ALA A 198 -18.72 -26.74 -4.22
CA ALA A 198 -18.47 -25.73 -5.24
C ALA A 198 -19.76 -25.34 -5.98
N LEU A 199 -20.56 -26.31 -6.42
CA LEU A 199 -21.85 -26.06 -7.07
C LEU A 199 -22.81 -25.27 -6.17
N ARG A 200 -22.88 -25.62 -4.87
CA ARG A 200 -23.70 -24.90 -3.90
C ARG A 200 -23.23 -23.46 -3.71
N GLU A 201 -21.92 -23.25 -3.66
CA GLU A 201 -21.33 -21.92 -3.56
C GLU A 201 -21.59 -21.08 -4.83
N THR A 202 -21.48 -21.66 -6.02
CA THR A 202 -21.86 -21.00 -7.28
C THR A 202 -23.32 -20.56 -7.26
N ARG A 203 -24.25 -21.48 -6.95
CA ARG A 203 -25.69 -21.15 -6.86
C ARG A 203 -25.99 -20.09 -5.80
N TYR A 204 -25.26 -20.08 -4.69
CA TYR A 204 -25.39 -19.04 -3.66
C TYR A 204 -25.03 -17.67 -4.24
N TRP A 205 -23.94 -17.59 -4.99
CA TRP A 205 -23.51 -16.34 -5.62
C TRP A 205 -24.41 -15.90 -6.77
N ASP A 206 -25.01 -16.82 -7.51
CA ASP A 206 -26.01 -16.50 -8.54
C ASP A 206 -27.23 -15.82 -7.91
N LEU A 207 -27.76 -16.38 -6.81
CA LEU A 207 -28.89 -15.79 -6.07
C LEU A 207 -28.55 -14.42 -5.48
N VAL A 208 -27.39 -14.28 -4.85
CA VAL A 208 -26.95 -12.99 -4.29
C VAL A 208 -26.73 -11.94 -5.40
N SER A 209 -26.22 -12.36 -6.58
CA SER A 209 -26.04 -11.46 -7.72
C SER A 209 -27.35 -11.05 -8.38
N ALA A 210 -28.37 -11.92 -8.34
CA ALA A 210 -29.74 -11.63 -8.74
C ALA A 210 -30.50 -10.73 -7.74
N GLY A 211 -29.88 -10.39 -6.60
CA GLY A 211 -30.43 -9.47 -5.60
C GLY A 211 -31.08 -10.14 -4.39
N SER A 212 -31.07 -11.48 -4.29
CA SER A 212 -31.60 -12.19 -3.13
C SER A 212 -30.81 -11.85 -1.85
N SER A 213 -31.53 -11.71 -0.74
CA SER A 213 -30.88 -11.49 0.55
C SER A 213 -30.11 -12.73 1.01
N ASN A 214 -29.12 -12.57 1.89
CA ASN A 214 -28.36 -13.71 2.42
C ASN A 214 -29.26 -14.77 3.08
N ALA A 215 -30.30 -14.33 3.80
CA ALA A 215 -31.23 -15.23 4.47
C ALA A 215 -32.07 -16.04 3.46
N GLU A 216 -32.50 -15.38 2.38
CA GLU A 216 -33.27 -15.99 1.31
C GLU A 216 -32.43 -16.97 0.49
N ALA A 217 -31.22 -16.58 0.07
CA ALA A 217 -30.30 -17.45 -0.64
C ALA A 217 -29.93 -18.70 0.19
N CYS A 218 -29.72 -18.54 1.50
CA CYS A 218 -29.50 -19.68 2.39
C CYS A 218 -30.72 -20.59 2.50
N ARG A 219 -31.94 -20.02 2.58
CA ARG A 219 -33.19 -20.80 2.63
C ARG A 219 -33.39 -21.62 1.35
N MET A 220 -33.19 -21.01 0.19
CA MET A 220 -33.34 -21.68 -1.12
C MET A 220 -32.34 -22.82 -1.33
N LEU A 221 -31.14 -22.71 -0.75
CA LEU A 221 -30.08 -23.71 -0.88
C LEU A 221 -30.03 -24.73 0.27
N GLY A 222 -30.97 -24.68 1.22
CA GLY A 222 -30.96 -25.54 2.41
C GLY A 222 -29.71 -25.34 3.27
N MET A 223 -29.19 -24.11 3.33
CA MET A 223 -27.98 -23.75 4.08
C MET A 223 -28.32 -22.98 5.36
N SER A 224 -27.45 -23.09 6.36
CA SER A 224 -27.55 -22.21 7.53
C SER A 224 -27.11 -20.79 7.18
N ARG A 225 -27.74 -19.78 7.82
CA ARG A 225 -27.36 -18.36 7.65
C ARG A 225 -25.87 -18.11 7.92
N ARG A 226 -25.29 -18.84 8.89
CA ARG A 226 -23.86 -18.79 9.24
C ARG A 226 -22.96 -19.27 8.10
N ALA A 227 -23.39 -20.28 7.34
CA ALA A 227 -22.65 -20.75 6.17
C ALA A 227 -22.63 -19.68 5.06
N GLY A 228 -23.76 -19.00 4.81
CA GLY A 228 -23.81 -17.87 3.88
C GLY A 228 -22.91 -16.70 4.32
N THR A 229 -22.94 -16.32 5.60
CA THR A 229 -22.04 -15.28 6.14
C THR A 229 -20.58 -15.67 5.98
N LYS A 230 -20.23 -16.94 6.20
CA LYS A 230 -18.87 -17.44 6.00
C LYS A 230 -18.43 -17.34 4.54
N LEU A 231 -19.29 -17.69 3.57
CA LEU A 231 -18.99 -17.52 2.14
C LEU A 231 -18.76 -16.04 1.80
N ARG A 232 -19.58 -15.13 2.33
CA ARG A 232 -19.39 -13.68 2.13
C ARG A 232 -18.09 -13.16 2.70
N ASN A 233 -17.73 -13.58 3.92
CA ASN A 233 -16.49 -13.17 4.56
C ASN A 233 -15.27 -13.73 3.81
N GLN A 234 -15.31 -15.02 3.42
CA GLN A 234 -14.24 -15.64 2.62
C GLN A 234 -14.04 -14.92 1.28
N ARG A 235 -15.12 -14.51 0.62
CA ARG A 235 -15.05 -13.75 -0.63
C ARG A 235 -14.57 -12.31 -0.44
N ALA A 236 -14.89 -11.67 0.69
CA ALA A 236 -14.37 -10.36 1.05
C ALA A 236 -12.87 -10.41 1.36
N GLU A 237 -12.42 -11.45 2.08
CA GLU A 237 -11.01 -11.74 2.37
C GLU A 237 -10.21 -12.06 1.09
N GLN A 238 -10.83 -12.68 0.08
CA GLN A 238 -10.26 -12.94 -1.24
C GLN A 238 -10.29 -11.73 -2.17
N SER A 239 -10.27 -10.50 -1.62
CA SER A 239 -10.45 -9.23 -2.33
C SER A 239 -9.87 -9.26 -3.76
N HIS A 240 -10.79 -9.15 -4.70
CA HIS A 240 -10.71 -9.56 -6.09
C HIS A 240 -9.55 -8.94 -6.88
N MET A 241 -8.81 -9.74 -7.64
CA MET A 241 -8.59 -9.35 -9.04
C MET A 241 -9.98 -9.22 -9.64
N ARG A 242 -10.50 -7.99 -9.68
CA ARG A 242 -11.78 -7.71 -10.31
C ARG A 242 -11.61 -8.12 -11.77
N VAL A 243 -12.16 -9.26 -12.18
CA VAL A 243 -12.22 -9.61 -13.61
C VAL A 243 -12.93 -8.42 -14.24
N PRO A 244 -12.25 -7.63 -15.09
CA PRO A 244 -12.87 -6.47 -15.68
C PRO A 244 -14.11 -6.96 -16.42
N ALA A 245 -15.24 -6.28 -16.19
CA ALA A 245 -16.45 -6.56 -16.94
C ALA A 245 -16.08 -6.62 -18.42
N GLN A 246 -16.52 -7.68 -19.12
CA GLN A 246 -16.29 -7.84 -20.55
C GLN A 246 -16.68 -6.53 -21.22
N GLY A 247 -15.68 -5.83 -21.79
CA GLY A 247 -15.90 -4.55 -22.43
C GLY A 247 -16.93 -4.74 -23.55
N SER A 248 -17.75 -3.72 -23.80
CA SER A 248 -18.89 -3.77 -24.73
C SER A 248 -18.49 -3.92 -26.22
N GLY A 249 -17.35 -4.54 -26.53
CA GLY A 249 -16.74 -4.66 -27.85
C GLY A 249 -16.27 -3.34 -28.46
N ARG A 250 -16.76 -2.20 -27.98
CA ARG A 250 -16.54 -0.86 -28.55
C ARG A 250 -15.12 -0.34 -28.41
N TYR A 251 -14.43 -0.69 -27.33
CA TYR A 251 -13.07 -0.22 -27.03
C TYR A 251 -12.09 -1.38 -27.09
N LEU A 252 -10.84 -1.08 -27.46
CA LEU A 252 -9.75 -2.04 -27.31
C LEU A 252 -9.58 -2.40 -25.83
N SER A 253 -9.49 -3.70 -25.58
CA SER A 253 -9.16 -4.31 -24.30
C SER A 253 -7.65 -4.29 -24.05
N LEU A 254 -7.24 -4.52 -22.80
CA LEU A 254 -5.82 -4.63 -22.47
C LEU A 254 -5.14 -5.76 -23.25
N LEU A 255 -5.82 -6.90 -23.42
CA LEU A 255 -5.29 -8.04 -24.16
C LEU A 255 -5.06 -7.69 -25.65
N GLU A 256 -6.04 -7.08 -26.30
CA GLU A 256 -5.89 -6.60 -27.69
C GLU A 256 -4.74 -5.59 -27.80
N ARG A 257 -4.53 -4.71 -26.82
CA ARG A 257 -3.40 -3.77 -26.82
C ARG A 257 -2.04 -4.46 -26.67
N ILE A 258 -1.95 -5.49 -25.85
CA ILE A 258 -0.72 -6.30 -25.71
C ILE A 258 -0.41 -6.99 -27.05
N GLN A 259 -1.43 -7.61 -27.66
CA GLN A 259 -1.29 -8.25 -28.98
C GLN A 259 -0.86 -7.25 -30.07
N ILE A 260 -1.39 -6.01 -30.06
CA ILE A 260 -0.90 -4.96 -30.97
C ILE A 260 0.59 -4.70 -30.78
N ALA A 261 1.08 -4.59 -29.53
CA ALA A 261 2.50 -4.36 -29.28
C ALA A 261 3.37 -5.54 -29.73
N ASP A 262 2.94 -6.78 -29.49
CA ASP A 262 3.68 -7.96 -29.93
C ASP A 262 3.74 -8.05 -31.46
N LEU A 263 2.63 -7.82 -32.15
CA LEU A 263 2.60 -7.83 -33.61
C LEU A 263 3.40 -6.68 -34.22
N LEU A 264 3.50 -5.53 -33.56
CA LEU A 264 4.39 -4.44 -33.98
C LEU A 264 5.87 -4.81 -33.82
N ARG A 265 6.24 -5.56 -32.77
CA ARG A 265 7.62 -6.06 -32.61
C ARG A 265 7.99 -7.11 -33.66
N LEU A 266 7.00 -7.76 -34.24
CA LEU A 266 7.14 -8.70 -35.35
C LEU A 266 7.02 -8.03 -36.73
N ASP A 267 7.13 -6.69 -36.80
CA ASP A 267 7.05 -5.88 -38.01
C ASP A 267 5.80 -6.14 -38.88
N CYS A 268 4.69 -6.55 -38.26
CA CYS A 268 3.46 -6.78 -38.98
C CYS A 268 2.82 -5.45 -39.42
N SER A 269 2.34 -5.41 -40.66
CA SER A 269 1.61 -4.23 -41.17
C SER A 269 0.30 -3.99 -40.42
N LEU A 270 -0.14 -2.74 -40.29
CA LEU A 270 -1.39 -2.37 -39.61
C LEU A 270 -2.62 -3.12 -40.16
N ARG A 271 -2.63 -3.44 -41.46
CA ARG A 271 -3.69 -4.24 -42.11
C ARG A 271 -3.68 -5.69 -41.65
N ARG A 272 -2.50 -6.28 -41.42
CA ARG A 272 -2.36 -7.64 -40.86
C ARG A 272 -2.81 -7.67 -39.40
N ILE A 273 -2.38 -6.71 -38.60
CA ILE A 273 -2.80 -6.57 -37.18
C ILE A 273 -4.32 -6.43 -37.08
N GLY A 274 -4.94 -5.64 -37.97
CA GLY A 274 -6.39 -5.50 -38.02
C GLY A 274 -7.13 -6.80 -38.32
N ARG A 275 -6.63 -7.60 -39.27
CA ARG A 275 -7.22 -8.92 -39.58
C ARG A 275 -7.11 -9.88 -38.40
N GLU A 276 -5.96 -9.94 -37.75
CA GLU A 276 -5.71 -10.84 -36.62
C GLU A 276 -6.62 -10.56 -35.42
N LEU A 277 -6.87 -9.27 -35.14
CA LEU A 277 -7.70 -8.83 -34.01
C LEU A 277 -9.19 -8.69 -34.36
N GLY A 278 -9.58 -8.87 -35.63
CA GLY A 278 -10.94 -8.57 -36.09
C GLY A 278 -11.30 -7.08 -35.98
N ARG A 279 -10.32 -6.17 -36.12
CA ARG A 279 -10.48 -4.71 -35.99
C ARG A 279 -10.11 -3.97 -37.26
N CYS A 280 -10.78 -2.84 -37.50
CA CYS A 280 -10.40 -1.95 -38.61
C CYS A 280 -8.97 -1.43 -38.43
N PRO A 281 -8.12 -1.43 -39.47
CA PRO A 281 -6.75 -0.90 -39.40
C PRO A 281 -6.68 0.58 -38.96
N SER A 282 -7.73 1.35 -39.25
CA SER A 282 -7.87 2.74 -38.80
C SER A 282 -8.01 2.87 -37.28
N THR A 283 -8.61 1.90 -36.60
CA THR A 283 -8.69 1.86 -35.13
C THR A 283 -7.32 1.68 -34.51
N ILE A 284 -6.52 0.75 -35.06
CA ILE A 284 -5.16 0.48 -34.61
C ILE A 284 -4.28 1.71 -34.87
N LYS A 285 -4.37 2.33 -36.05
CA LYS A 285 -3.66 3.57 -36.35
C LYS A 285 -3.99 4.67 -35.33
N ARG A 286 -5.27 4.92 -35.05
CA ARG A 286 -5.71 5.93 -34.06
C ARG A 286 -5.26 5.64 -32.64
N GLU A 287 -5.11 4.37 -32.27
CA GLU A 287 -4.56 3.96 -30.98
C GLU A 287 -3.08 4.32 -30.89
N LEU A 288 -2.32 3.96 -31.93
CA LEU A 288 -0.89 4.20 -32.01
C LEU A 288 -0.56 5.70 -32.11
N ASP A 289 -1.31 6.46 -32.90
CA ASP A 289 -1.14 7.92 -33.02
C ASP A 289 -1.35 8.62 -31.66
N ARG A 290 -2.14 8.05 -30.74
CA ARG A 290 -2.44 8.63 -29.43
C ARG A 290 -1.48 8.20 -28.31
N HIS A 291 -0.89 7.02 -28.44
CA HIS A 291 -0.19 6.35 -27.33
C HIS A 291 1.24 5.90 -27.68
N ARG A 292 1.80 6.38 -28.80
CA ARG A 292 3.24 6.26 -29.06
C ARG A 292 3.97 7.40 -28.37
N ASP A 293 5.09 7.06 -27.74
CA ASP A 293 5.98 8.03 -27.13
C ASP A 293 6.77 8.79 -28.22
N GLY A 294 7.46 9.88 -27.85
CA GLY A 294 8.26 10.69 -28.78
C GLY A 294 9.37 9.90 -29.50
N HIS A 295 9.74 8.73 -28.98
CA HIS A 295 10.69 7.78 -29.59
C HIS A 295 9.99 6.69 -30.43
N GLY A 296 8.68 6.76 -30.64
CA GLY A 296 7.90 5.83 -31.45
C GLY A 296 7.53 4.50 -30.77
N GLN A 297 7.89 4.32 -29.49
CA GLN A 297 7.57 3.11 -28.72
C GLN A 297 6.10 3.12 -28.27
N TYR A 298 5.45 1.95 -28.30
CA TYR A 298 4.07 1.76 -27.88
C TYR A 298 4.00 0.90 -26.62
N SER A 299 3.43 1.46 -25.54
CA SER A 299 3.27 0.77 -24.25
C SER A 299 1.80 0.41 -23.98
N PRO A 300 1.42 -0.88 -24.05
CA PRO A 300 0.02 -1.33 -23.88
C PRO A 300 -0.61 -0.96 -22.53
N HIS A 301 0.17 -1.06 -21.44
CA HIS A 301 -0.32 -0.78 -20.10
C HIS A 301 -0.55 0.73 -19.88
N ALA A 302 0.34 1.57 -20.40
CA ALA A 302 0.17 3.01 -20.35
C ALA A 302 -1.05 3.46 -21.18
N ALA A 303 -1.22 2.88 -22.37
CA ALA A 303 -2.37 3.12 -23.23
C ALA A 303 -3.70 2.72 -22.56
N ASP A 304 -3.78 1.52 -21.96
CA ASP A 304 -5.00 1.08 -21.27
C ASP A 304 -5.31 1.93 -20.02
N HIS A 305 -4.28 2.34 -19.28
CA HIS A 305 -4.44 3.22 -18.13
C HIS A 305 -4.98 4.59 -18.56
N SER A 306 -4.38 5.20 -19.60
CA SER A 306 -4.80 6.47 -20.16
C SER A 306 -6.23 6.41 -20.71
N ALA A 307 -6.56 5.38 -21.49
CA ALA A 307 -7.91 5.15 -21.99
C ALA A 307 -8.93 4.98 -20.85
N SER A 308 -8.56 4.27 -19.78
CA SER A 308 -9.40 4.09 -18.60
C SER A 308 -9.63 5.40 -17.85
N GLN A 309 -8.62 6.26 -17.73
CA GLN A 309 -8.78 7.59 -17.13
C GLN A 309 -9.69 8.48 -17.98
N GLN A 310 -9.50 8.51 -19.30
CA GLN A 310 -10.33 9.30 -20.21
C GLN A 310 -11.80 8.88 -20.19
N ARG A 311 -12.09 7.56 -20.11
CA ARG A 311 -13.46 7.04 -19.97
C ARG A 311 -14.17 7.52 -18.72
N ARG A 312 -13.43 7.78 -17.62
CA ARG A 312 -14.04 8.26 -16.37
C ARG A 312 -14.72 9.62 -16.54
N ARG A 313 -14.30 10.41 -17.55
CA ARG A 313 -14.81 11.74 -17.91
C ARG A 313 -15.32 12.54 -16.67
N PRO A 314 -14.47 12.71 -15.63
CA PRO A 314 -14.92 13.38 -14.43
C PRO A 314 -15.24 14.83 -14.78
N ARG A 315 -16.50 15.23 -14.58
CA ARG A 315 -16.91 16.63 -14.66
C ARG A 315 -16.73 17.22 -13.27
N ASP A 316 -16.04 18.36 -13.19
CA ASP A 316 -15.99 19.12 -11.94
C ASP A 316 -17.41 19.43 -11.47
N ARG A 317 -17.70 19.06 -10.23
CA ARG A 317 -19.01 19.30 -9.61
C ARG A 317 -19.26 20.82 -9.54
N LYS A 318 -20.52 21.25 -9.67
CA LYS A 318 -20.90 22.68 -9.74
C LYS A 318 -20.34 23.51 -8.57
N LEU A 319 -20.33 22.95 -7.37
CA LEU A 319 -19.76 23.58 -6.15
C LEU A 319 -18.23 23.68 -6.16
N LYS A 320 -17.53 22.73 -6.80
CA LYS A 320 -16.07 22.79 -6.96
C LYS A 320 -15.67 23.81 -8.02
N ARG A 321 -16.44 23.88 -9.11
CA ARG A 321 -16.22 24.84 -10.21
C ARG A 321 -16.56 26.29 -9.82
N ASN A 322 -17.68 26.50 -9.11
CA ASN A 322 -18.14 27.85 -8.74
C ASN A 322 -17.82 28.17 -7.27
N ARG A 323 -16.68 28.85 -7.05
CA ARG A 323 -16.21 29.24 -5.71
C ARG A 323 -17.17 30.20 -4.99
N ARG A 324 -17.83 31.12 -5.72
CA ARG A 324 -18.79 32.09 -5.17
C ARG A 324 -20.00 31.37 -4.58
N LEU A 325 -20.57 30.45 -5.36
CA LEU A 325 -21.71 29.63 -4.92
C LEU A 325 -21.35 28.78 -3.70
N ARG A 326 -20.17 28.16 -3.70
CA ARG A 326 -19.66 27.38 -2.56
C ARG A 326 -19.60 28.21 -1.27
N ALA A 327 -19.04 29.41 -1.33
CA ALA A 327 -18.90 30.27 -0.15
C ALA A 327 -20.27 30.72 0.42
N ILE A 328 -21.27 30.93 -0.45
CA ILE A 328 -22.63 31.25 -0.03
C ILE A 328 -23.28 30.06 0.69
N VAL A 329 -23.23 28.87 0.07
CA VAL A 329 -23.79 27.65 0.65
C VAL A 329 -23.12 27.30 1.98
N GLN A 330 -21.78 27.38 2.06
CA GLN A 330 -21.05 27.12 3.30
C GLN A 330 -21.44 28.10 4.42
N ARG A 331 -21.55 29.40 4.14
CA ARG A 331 -21.98 30.39 5.13
C ARG A 331 -23.38 30.12 5.67
N LYS A 332 -24.30 29.68 4.81
CA LYS A 332 -25.67 29.33 5.22
C LYS A 332 -25.72 28.03 6.03
N LEU A 333 -24.95 27.01 5.63
CA LEU A 333 -24.80 25.78 6.40
C LEU A 333 -24.20 26.02 7.78
N ASN A 334 -23.21 26.92 7.89
CA ASN A 334 -22.63 27.34 9.17
C ASN A 334 -23.64 28.05 10.08
N ARG A 335 -24.73 28.60 9.52
CA ARG A 335 -25.85 29.20 10.27
C ARG A 335 -27.00 28.22 10.50
N HIS A 336 -26.78 26.92 10.31
CA HIS A 336 -27.76 25.86 10.50
C HIS A 336 -28.98 25.91 9.57
N TRP A 337 -28.84 26.46 8.36
CA TRP A 337 -29.89 26.40 7.35
C TRP A 337 -29.97 25.01 6.72
N SER A 338 -31.19 24.51 6.47
CA SER A 338 -31.37 23.24 5.77
C SER A 338 -31.01 23.38 4.28
N PRO A 339 -30.52 22.31 3.61
CA PRO A 339 -30.25 22.33 2.17
C PRO A 339 -31.44 22.82 1.31
N GLU A 340 -32.67 22.48 1.68
CA GLU A 340 -33.89 22.94 1.03
C GLU A 340 -34.10 24.45 1.20
N GLN A 341 -33.89 24.97 2.42
CA GLN A 341 -33.96 26.40 2.71
C GLN A 341 -32.90 27.19 1.94
N ILE A 342 -31.70 26.64 1.80
CA ILE A 342 -30.60 27.26 1.04
C ILE A 342 -30.97 27.34 -0.45
N CYS A 343 -31.50 26.26 -1.02
CA CYS A 343 -31.95 26.22 -2.41
C CYS A 343 -33.10 27.21 -2.68
N GLY A 344 -34.10 27.26 -1.79
CA GLY A 344 -35.21 28.23 -1.90
C GLY A 344 -34.72 29.68 -1.80
N TRP A 345 -33.81 29.97 -0.87
CA TRP A 345 -33.21 31.30 -0.73
C TRP A 345 -32.38 31.70 -1.96
N LEU A 346 -31.62 30.77 -2.54
CA LEU A 346 -30.86 31.02 -3.78
C LEU A 346 -31.77 31.35 -4.96
N ALA A 347 -32.93 30.69 -5.07
CA ALA A 347 -33.91 30.96 -6.12
C ALA A 347 -34.52 32.36 -5.99
N LEU A 348 -34.77 32.84 -4.76
CA LEU A 348 -35.34 34.16 -4.50
C LEU A 348 -34.33 35.30 -4.68
N GLN A 349 -33.07 35.08 -4.29
CA GLN A 349 -32.05 36.15 -4.33
C GLN A 349 -31.35 36.27 -5.67
N PHE A 350 -31.25 35.18 -6.44
CA PHE A 350 -30.57 35.15 -7.74
C PHE A 350 -31.47 34.53 -8.83
N PRO A 351 -32.64 35.14 -9.14
CA PRO A 351 -33.59 34.56 -10.09
C PRO A 351 -33.03 34.48 -11.52
N PHE A 352 -32.16 35.41 -11.92
CA PHE A 352 -31.62 35.50 -13.28
C PHE A 352 -30.20 34.89 -13.45
N GLU A 353 -29.63 34.28 -12.41
CA GLU A 353 -28.30 33.64 -12.48
C GLU A 353 -28.42 32.10 -12.37
N PRO A 354 -28.63 31.36 -13.47
CA PRO A 354 -28.72 29.89 -13.43
C PRO A 354 -27.43 29.21 -12.94
N GLY A 355 -26.30 29.92 -13.02
CA GLY A 355 -25.01 29.50 -12.46
C GLY A 355 -25.00 29.38 -10.93
N LEU A 356 -25.95 30.02 -10.22
CA LEU A 356 -26.08 30.03 -8.76
C LEU A 356 -27.22 29.16 -8.22
N GLN A 357 -28.06 28.58 -9.08
CA GLN A 357 -29.14 27.69 -8.65
C GLN A 357 -28.63 26.26 -8.34
N LEU A 358 -29.20 25.59 -7.34
CA LEU A 358 -28.82 24.23 -6.93
C LEU A 358 -30.04 23.42 -6.51
N SER A 359 -29.94 22.08 -6.62
CA SER A 359 -30.88 21.17 -5.96
C SER A 359 -30.37 20.79 -4.55
N PRO A 360 -31.26 20.49 -3.60
CA PRO A 360 -30.86 20.04 -2.26
C PRO A 360 -29.98 18.77 -2.30
N GLU A 361 -30.29 17.84 -3.21
CA GLU A 361 -29.51 16.61 -3.46
C GLU A 361 -28.04 16.90 -3.81
N THR A 362 -27.76 18.02 -4.48
CA THR A 362 -26.39 18.44 -4.81
C THR A 362 -25.60 18.82 -3.56
N ILE A 363 -26.27 19.45 -2.58
CA ILE A 363 -25.69 19.83 -1.29
C ILE A 363 -25.48 18.57 -0.43
N TYR A 364 -26.47 17.68 -0.37
CA TYR A 364 -26.34 16.40 0.34
C TYR A 364 -25.20 15.54 -0.20
N ARG A 365 -25.09 15.37 -1.52
CA ARG A 365 -23.98 14.65 -2.15
C ARG A 365 -22.63 15.27 -1.83
N ALA A 366 -22.54 16.60 -1.76
CA ALA A 366 -21.30 17.30 -1.43
C ALA A 366 -20.89 17.13 0.03
N LEU A 367 -21.85 17.05 0.97
CA LEU A 367 -21.59 16.77 2.39
C LEU A 367 -21.26 15.29 2.67
N LEU A 368 -21.77 14.38 1.84
CA LEU A 368 -21.56 12.94 1.95
C LEU A 368 -20.21 12.51 1.37
N PHE A 369 -19.87 13.00 0.18
CA PHE A 369 -18.65 12.67 -0.55
C PHE A 369 -17.67 13.84 -0.50
N ASN A 370 -16.87 13.90 0.57
CA ASN A 370 -15.82 14.90 0.81
C ASN A 370 -14.59 14.71 -0.13
N ASP A 371 -14.84 14.53 -1.42
CA ASP A 371 -13.78 14.39 -2.43
C ASP A 371 -13.33 15.80 -2.86
N ASP A 372 -12.35 16.37 -2.15
CA ASP A 372 -11.55 17.54 -2.52
C ASP A 372 -12.31 18.76 -3.06
N GLY A 373 -13.01 19.46 -2.16
CA GLY A 373 -13.25 20.91 -2.30
C GLY A 373 -14.68 21.38 -2.46
N GLY A 374 -15.69 20.59 -2.10
CA GLY A 374 -17.10 20.97 -2.22
C GLY A 374 -17.62 21.84 -1.07
N LEU A 375 -17.75 21.27 0.13
CA LEU A 375 -18.29 21.91 1.33
C LEU A 375 -17.64 21.28 2.56
N ASP A 376 -17.36 22.07 3.58
CA ASP A 376 -16.74 21.60 4.83
C ASP A 376 -17.82 21.16 5.83
N LYS A 377 -17.60 20.00 6.44
CA LYS A 377 -18.47 19.44 7.49
C LYS A 377 -18.33 20.14 8.85
N LYS A 378 -17.36 21.06 8.99
CA LYS A 378 -17.12 21.78 10.24
C LYS A 378 -18.16 22.88 10.41
N TYR A 379 -19.25 22.56 11.11
CA TYR A 379 -20.08 23.56 11.77
C TYR A 379 -19.21 24.19 12.86
N CYS A 380 -18.87 25.47 12.75
CA CYS A 380 -18.11 26.14 13.80
C CYS A 380 -19.02 26.34 15.02
N PRO A 381 -18.76 25.71 16.19
CA PRO A 381 -19.56 25.92 17.41
C PRO A 381 -19.10 27.18 18.18
N GLY A 382 -18.32 28.07 17.55
CA GLY A 382 -17.67 29.20 18.19
C GLY A 382 -17.81 30.46 17.37
N CYS A 383 -19.01 31.01 17.32
CA CYS A 383 -19.20 32.42 17.05
C CYS A 383 -19.86 33.01 18.30
N ALA A 384 -19.03 33.46 19.23
CA ALA A 384 -19.46 34.34 20.30
C ALA A 384 -20.06 35.62 19.67
N PRO A 385 -21.10 36.21 20.27
CA PRO A 385 -21.74 37.40 19.72
C PRO A 385 -20.91 38.61 20.11
N ASP A 386 -19.97 39.03 19.26
CA ASP A 386 -19.38 40.36 19.39
C ASP A 386 -20.32 41.39 18.75
N GLY A 387 -20.69 42.35 19.60
CA GLY A 387 -21.81 43.26 19.39
C GLY A 387 -21.55 44.46 18.48
N LYS A 388 -22.70 45.04 18.12
CA LYS A 388 -23.00 46.45 17.80
C LYS A 388 -22.63 46.99 16.41
N SER A 389 -23.67 47.10 15.58
CA SER A 389 -24.26 48.37 15.12
C SER A 389 -25.58 48.01 14.41
N ALA A 390 -26.72 48.25 15.07
CA ALA A 390 -27.58 49.41 14.81
C ALA A 390 -27.96 49.51 13.32
N ASP A 391 -29.08 48.90 12.96
CA ASP A 391 -30.09 49.57 12.14
C ASP A 391 -31.46 48.92 12.35
N THR A 392 -32.44 49.81 12.46
CA THR A 392 -33.75 49.64 13.06
C THR A 392 -34.79 49.28 12.00
N ALA A 393 -35.87 48.63 12.46
CA ALA A 393 -37.21 48.55 11.86
C ALA A 393 -37.47 47.45 10.82
N GLY A 394 -38.35 46.52 11.21
CA GLY A 394 -38.95 45.49 10.35
C GLY A 394 -39.52 44.34 11.17
N GLY A 395 -40.50 44.61 12.04
CA GLY A 395 -41.18 43.58 12.82
C GLY A 395 -41.90 42.55 11.94
N PRO A 396 -42.10 41.31 12.44
CA PRO A 396 -42.70 40.23 11.68
C PRO A 396 -44.22 40.42 11.56
N VAL A 397 -44.73 40.38 10.33
CA VAL A 397 -46.16 40.20 10.05
C VAL A 397 -46.50 38.71 10.24
N PRO A 398 -47.43 38.34 11.14
CA PRO A 398 -47.90 36.97 11.23
C PRO A 398 -48.92 36.70 10.12
N VAL A 399 -48.55 35.89 9.13
CA VAL A 399 -49.53 35.30 8.19
C VAL A 399 -50.07 34.03 8.84
N THR A 400 -51.19 34.16 9.53
CA THR A 400 -52.06 33.04 9.87
C THR A 400 -52.79 32.60 8.60
N ALA A 401 -52.37 31.47 8.03
CA ALA A 401 -53.12 30.79 6.97
C ALA A 401 -54.31 30.06 7.62
N GLN A 402 -55.49 30.67 7.56
CA GLN A 402 -56.75 29.95 7.74
C GLN A 402 -57.01 29.09 6.50
N TRP A 403 -57.10 27.79 6.73
CA TRP A 403 -57.69 26.85 5.79
C TRP A 403 -59.21 27.05 5.81
N SER A 404 -59.81 27.30 4.66
CA SER A 404 -61.25 27.13 4.43
C SER A 404 -61.42 26.71 2.99
N GLY A 405 -61.85 25.47 2.81
CA GLY A 405 -62.17 24.92 1.50
C GLY A 405 -63.49 25.46 0.98
N THR A 406 -63.58 25.56 -0.34
CA THR A 406 -64.65 24.97 -1.16
C THR A 406 -64.18 24.93 -2.60
#